data_AF-A0A6C0TWE3-F1
#
_entry.id   AF-A0A6C0TWE3-F1
#
_cell.length_a   1.000
_cell.length_b   1.000
_cell.length_c   1.000
_cell.angle_alpha   90.00
_cell.angle_beta   90.00
_cell.angle_gamma   90.00
#
_symmetry.space_group_name_H-M   'P 1'
#
loop_
_entity.id
_entity.type
_entity.pdbx_description
1 polymer ?
#
loop_
_entity_poly.entity_id
_entity_poly.type
_entity_poly.pdbx_seq_one_letter_code
_entity_poly.pdbx_strand_id
1 'polypeptide(L)' 'MHSGHVTGIEALLRWQHPDLGLIALTQFIPLAEENGLIVSIGRWVFNTALR' A
#
# COMPACT_ATOMS: atom_id res chain seq x y z
N MET A 1 5.41 27.96 10.96
CA MET A 1 5.14 26.60 11.46
C MET A 1 6.36 25.72 11.22
N HIS A 2 7.43 25.71 12.03
CA HIS A 2 8.53 24.76 11.79
C HIS A 2 9.20 24.34 13.10
N SER A 3 8.65 23.31 13.75
CA SER A 3 9.33 22.63 14.86
C SER A 3 10.10 21.37 14.40
N GLY A 4 10.06 21.03 13.10
CA GLY A 4 10.70 19.84 12.53
C GLY A 4 10.08 18.51 12.99
N HIS A 5 9.01 18.55 13.79
CA HIS A 5 8.38 17.35 14.32
C HIS A 5 7.53 16.66 13.25
N VAL A 6 7.64 15.34 13.20
CA VAL A 6 6.77 14.48 12.38
C VAL A 6 5.35 14.54 12.95
N THR A 7 4.39 15.00 12.14
CA THR A 7 2.98 15.12 12.54
C THR A 7 2.10 14.00 12.00
N GLY A 8 2.65 13.10 11.18
CA GLY A 8 1.91 12.00 10.59
C GLY A 8 2.80 11.12 9.70
N ILE A 9 2.25 9.97 9.34
CA ILE A 9 2.88 8.97 8.46
C ILE A 9 1.84 8.41 7.49
N GLU A 10 2.29 7.90 6.35
CA GLU A 10 1.45 7.23 5.35
C GLU A 10 1.97 5.82 5.10
N ALA A 11 1.06 4.85 5.06
CA ALA A 11 1.38 3.47 4.70
C ALA A 11 1.29 3.28 3.19
N LEU A 12 2.45 3.17 2.54
CA LEU A 12 2.53 2.97 1.09
C LEU A 12 2.76 1.49 0.76
N LEU A 13 1.85 0.92 -0.01
CA LEU A 13 1.96 -0.48 -0.44
C LEU A 13 3.13 -0.67 -1.42
N ARG A 14 3.83 -1.80 -1.27
CA ARG A 14 4.95 -2.22 -2.11
C ARG A 14 4.77 -3.70 -2.43
N TRP A 15 4.67 -4.05 -3.70
CA TRP A 15 4.57 -5.44 -4.14
C TRP A 15 5.91 -5.92 -4.67
N GLN A 16 6.62 -6.73 -3.87
CA GLN A 16 7.80 -7.45 -4.32
C GLN A 16 7.39 -8.81 -4.88
N HIS A 17 7.29 -8.91 -6.20
CA HIS A 17 7.03 -10.16 -6.89
C HIS A 17 8.31 -11.00 -6.94
N PRO A 18 8.24 -12.33 -6.72
CA PRO A 18 9.43 -13.21 -6.71
C PRO A 18 10.25 -13.12 -7.99
N ASP A 19 9.59 -13.15 -9.15
CA ASP A 19 10.30 -13.11 -10.46
C ASP A 19 10.40 -11.71 -11.07
N LEU A 20 9.35 -10.88 -10.95
CA LEU A 20 9.24 -9.57 -11.60
C LEU A 20 9.87 -8.43 -10.77
N GLY A 21 10.27 -8.70 -9.53
CA GLY A 21 10.80 -7.69 -8.64
C GLY A 21 9.72 -6.71 -8.15
N LEU A 22 10.10 -5.45 -7.96
CA LEU A 22 9.18 -4.44 -7.44
C LEU A 22 8.18 -3.99 -8.51
N ILE A 23 6.90 -4.26 -8.27
CA ILE A 23 5.80 -3.85 -9.16
C ILE A 23 5.26 -2.49 -8.73
N ALA A 24 5.08 -1.58 -9.70
CA ALA A 24 4.56 -0.24 -9.44
C ALA A 24 3.06 -0.28 -9.10
N LEU A 25 2.62 0.57 -8.17
CA LEU A 25 1.22 0.67 -7.75
C LEU A 25 0.26 0.85 -8.93
N THR A 26 0.64 1.68 -9.90
CA THR A 26 -0.15 1.94 -11.12
C THR A 26 -0.39 0.70 -11.98
N GLN A 27 0.41 -0.35 -11.83
CA GLN A 27 0.26 -1.58 -12.61
C GLN A 27 -0.73 -2.56 -11.99
N PHE A 28 -0.89 -2.57 -10.66
CA PHE A 28 -1.70 -3.59 -9.99
C PHE A 28 -2.93 -3.06 -9.26
N ILE A 29 -2.95 -1.77 -8.87
CA ILE A 29 -4.12 -1.19 -8.20
C ILE A 29 -5.37 -1.25 -9.09
N PRO A 30 -5.33 -0.87 -10.39
CA PRO A 30 -6.52 -0.99 -11.26
C PRO A 30 -7.04 -2.42 -11.34
N LEU A 31 -6.15 -3.40 -11.48
CA LEU A 31 -6.52 -4.82 -11.49
C LEU A 31 -7.17 -5.23 -10.17
N ALA A 32 -6.61 -4.80 -9.04
CA ALA A 32 -7.15 -5.07 -7.71
C ALA A 32 -8.55 -4.43 -7.49
N GLU A 33 -8.82 -3.29 -8.10
CA GLU A 33 -10.14 -2.65 -8.06
C GLU A 33 -11.14 -3.43 -8.92
N GLU A 34 -10.78 -3.74 -10.17
CA GLU A 34 -11.63 -4.46 -11.12
C GLU A 34 -12.05 -5.85 -10.63
N ASN A 35 -11.18 -6.55 -9.91
CA ASN A 35 -11.47 -7.89 -9.36
C ASN A 35 -11.95 -7.85 -7.89
N GLY A 36 -12.09 -6.67 -7.29
CA GLY A 36 -12.52 -6.49 -5.89
C GLY A 36 -11.47 -6.87 -4.83
N LEU A 37 -10.26 -7.26 -5.21
CA LEU A 37 -9.17 -7.57 -4.25
C LEU A 37 -8.71 -6.35 -3.46
N ILE A 38 -8.94 -5.12 -3.95
CA ILE A 38 -8.56 -3.89 -3.27
C ILE A 38 -9.14 -3.80 -1.85
N VAL A 39 -10.32 -4.37 -1.61
CA VAL A 39 -10.98 -4.39 -0.30
C VAL A 39 -10.21 -5.29 0.68
N SER A 40 -9.85 -6.50 0.23
CA SER A 40 -9.08 -7.45 1.03
C SER A 40 -7.65 -6.95 1.29
N ILE A 41 -7.03 -6.36 0.28
CA ILE A 41 -5.71 -5.71 0.41
C ILE A 41 -5.78 -4.57 1.41
N GLY A 42 -6.79 -3.69 1.30
CA GLY A 42 -6.97 -2.58 2.24
C GLY A 42 -7.11 -3.06 3.69
N ARG A 43 -7.91 -4.09 3.92
CA ARG A 43 -8.04 -4.71 5.26
C ARG A 43 -6.70 -5.26 5.76
N TRP A 44 -5.94 -5.93 4.90
CA TRP A 44 -4.62 -6.42 5.25
C TRP A 44 -3.63 -5.27 5.57
N VAL A 45 -3.65 -4.19 4.79
CA VAL A 45 -2.81 -3.00 5.03
C VAL A 45 -3.15 -2.39 6.39
N PHE A 46 -4.43 -2.16 6.70
CA PHE A 46 -4.84 -1.63 8.00
C PHE A 46 -4.37 -2.54 9.15
N ASN A 47 -4.58 -3.84 9.03
CA ASN A 47 -4.15 -4.81 10.04
C ASN A 47 -2.63 -4.91 10.18
N THR A 48 -1.86 -4.48 9.18
CA THR A 48 -0.40 -4.54 9.20
C THR A 48 0.19 -3.22 9.70
N ALA A 49 -0.37 -2.09 9.28
CA ALA A 49 0.11 -0.75 9.65
C ALA A 49 -0.33 -0.31 11.05
N LEU A 50 -1.43 -0.87 11.58
CA LEU A 50 -1.94 -0.57 12.92
C LEU A 50 -1.54 -1.61 13.98
N ARG A 51 -0.67 -2.55 13.64
CA ARG A 51 0.00 -3.43 14.60
C ARG A 51 1.21 -2.70 15.18
#